data_AF-A0A0F3M626-F1
#
_entry.id   AF-A0A0F3M626-F1
#
_cell.length_a   1.000
_cell.length_b   1.000
_cell.length_c   1.000
_cell.angle_alpha   90.00
_cell.angle_beta   90.00
_cell.angle_gamma   90.00
#
_symmetry.space_group_name_H-M   'P 1'
#
loop_
_entity.id
_entity.type
_entity.pdbx_description
1 polymer ?
#
loop_
_entity_poly.entity_id
_entity_poly.type
_entity_poly.pdbx_seq_one_letter_code
_entity_poly.pdbx_strand_id
1 'polypeptide(L)'
;MHRGSSTQFNIQAMSSIQLCKMLKDRDVLSKPIITEIYNRALFLLQTEDARYNRLQFDARGLATILYQFAKLNYVIGSEFIEAWTNQAINLMDEFSSQGLTNSLWGFGRLKIQPQASFIEAWTNQAINLMDEFNSQDLSNSLWGLGWLEIQPQASFIEAWTNQATKTIGKFNHQELANSIYGILTLNVLCNSKIKVPQLFISAVNQNIELFDENIEDIGQILKAHYYFGKQGVGILTSQNRQLLEKKFKTKLTPYHTSNLHLNVLKVVKKVLAQHTVKSEHYIKQITSSVDIFIKEKNTVIQVDGPYHFDDNNALNFSTRLNTELLKSYGYIV
;
A
#
# COMPACT_ATOMS: atom_id res chain seq x y z
N MET A 1 10.42 -43.72 1.86
CA MET A 1 10.53 -43.37 0.42
C MET A 1 9.36 -42.46 0.06
N HIS A 2 9.52 -41.14 0.19
CA HIS A 2 8.54 -40.19 -0.36
C HIS A 2 8.72 -40.13 -1.87
N ARG A 3 7.71 -40.61 -2.61
CA ARG A 3 7.60 -40.35 -4.05
C ARG A 3 7.26 -38.88 -4.23
N GLY A 4 8.28 -38.04 -4.45
CA GLY A 4 8.06 -36.73 -5.05
C GLY A 4 7.67 -36.94 -6.50
N SER A 5 6.40 -36.72 -6.86
CA SER A 5 6.04 -36.59 -8.27
C SER A 5 6.55 -35.22 -8.73
N SER A 6 7.71 -35.19 -9.37
CA SER A 6 8.13 -34.03 -10.17
C SER A 6 7.24 -33.97 -11.40
N THR A 7 6.06 -33.37 -11.28
CA THR A 7 5.28 -32.99 -12.47
C THR A 7 6.11 -31.96 -13.22
N GLN A 8 6.81 -32.39 -14.27
CA GLN A 8 7.65 -31.51 -15.07
C GLN A 8 6.74 -30.72 -16.01
N PHE A 9 6.38 -29.50 -15.61
CA PHE A 9 5.59 -28.60 -16.44
C PHE A 9 6.46 -28.09 -17.59
N ASN A 10 5.97 -28.16 -18.84
CA ASN A 10 6.64 -27.50 -19.96
C ASN A 10 6.25 -26.00 -19.98
N ILE A 11 6.83 -25.23 -19.05
CA ILE A 11 6.52 -23.80 -18.87
C ILE A 11 6.91 -23.01 -20.13
N GLN A 12 7.98 -23.42 -20.83
CA GLN A 12 8.43 -22.75 -22.06
C GLN A 12 7.42 -22.79 -23.21
N ALA A 13 6.49 -23.75 -23.22
CA ALA A 13 5.41 -23.83 -24.21
C ALA A 13 4.13 -23.08 -23.78
N MET A 14 4.07 -22.58 -22.55
CA MET A 14 2.84 -21.99 -22.01
C MET A 14 2.53 -20.61 -22.62
N SER A 15 1.23 -20.34 -22.76
CA SER A 15 0.69 -19.00 -23.01
C SER A 15 0.66 -18.16 -21.73
N SER A 16 0.55 -16.84 -21.89
CA SER A 16 0.31 -15.87 -20.81
C SER A 16 -0.81 -16.30 -19.85
N ILE A 17 -1.93 -16.80 -20.39
CA ILE A 17 -3.08 -17.28 -19.62
C ILE A 17 -2.70 -18.49 -18.76
N GLN A 18 -1.95 -19.44 -19.32
CA GLN A 18 -1.50 -20.64 -18.60
C GLN A 18 -0.52 -20.26 -17.47
N LEU A 19 0.40 -19.33 -17.71
CA LEU A 19 1.31 -18.80 -16.68
C LEU A 19 0.53 -18.16 -15.52
N CYS A 20 -0.42 -17.28 -15.84
CA CYS A 20 -1.28 -16.63 -14.86
C CYS A 20 -2.11 -17.63 -14.04
N LYS A 21 -2.59 -18.71 -14.68
CA LYS A 21 -3.32 -19.78 -13.99
C LYS A 21 -2.41 -20.57 -13.05
N MET A 22 -1.20 -20.88 -13.49
CA MET A 22 -0.21 -21.61 -12.69
C MET A 22 0.22 -20.80 -11.46
N LEU A 23 0.42 -19.48 -11.58
CA LEU A 23 0.74 -18.63 -10.42
C LEU A 23 -0.39 -18.54 -9.36
N LYS A 24 -1.63 -18.84 -9.74
CA LYS A 24 -2.76 -18.86 -8.79
C LYS A 24 -2.79 -20.14 -7.97
N ASP A 25 -2.28 -21.23 -8.51
CA ASP A 25 -2.28 -22.54 -7.86
C ASP A 25 -1.07 -22.64 -6.90
N ARG A 26 -1.31 -22.43 -5.60
CA ARG A 26 -0.24 -22.40 -4.60
C ARG A 26 0.38 -23.77 -4.33
N ASP A 27 -0.34 -24.85 -4.61
CA ASP A 27 0.11 -26.21 -4.31
C ASP A 27 1.25 -26.66 -5.25
N VAL A 28 1.34 -26.03 -6.42
CA VAL A 28 2.37 -26.34 -7.44
C VAL A 28 3.55 -25.37 -7.44
N LEU A 29 3.52 -24.29 -6.65
CA LEU A 29 4.57 -23.28 -6.70
C LEU A 29 5.80 -23.65 -5.87
N SER A 30 6.96 -23.55 -6.51
CA SER A 30 8.27 -23.54 -5.87
C SER A 30 9.10 -22.37 -6.42
N LYS A 31 10.15 -21.95 -5.70
CA LYS A 31 11.03 -20.85 -6.16
C LYS A 31 11.57 -21.06 -7.59
N PRO A 32 12.03 -22.28 -7.98
CA PRO A 32 12.41 -22.55 -9.36
C PRO A 32 11.27 -22.37 -10.37
N ILE A 33 10.07 -22.87 -10.05
CA ILE A 33 8.88 -22.75 -10.91
C ILE A 33 8.50 -21.29 -11.11
N ILE A 34 8.46 -20.49 -10.04
CA ILE A 34 8.14 -19.05 -10.14
C ILE A 34 9.18 -18.34 -11.02
N THR A 35 10.46 -18.69 -10.90
CA THR A 35 11.53 -18.12 -11.73
C THR A 35 11.39 -18.51 -13.20
N GLU A 36 10.99 -19.75 -13.50
CA GLU A 36 10.76 -20.18 -14.87
C GLU A 36 9.53 -19.49 -15.48
N ILE A 37 8.45 -19.32 -14.71
CA ILE A 37 7.28 -18.53 -15.09
C ILE A 37 7.68 -17.08 -15.38
N TYR A 38 8.50 -16.47 -14.51
CA TYR A 38 9.02 -15.12 -14.70
C TYR A 38 9.78 -14.98 -16.02
N ASN A 39 10.75 -15.87 -16.27
CA ASN A 39 11.55 -15.84 -17.50
C ASN A 39 10.67 -16.01 -18.76
N ARG A 40 9.69 -16.93 -18.70
CA ARG A 40 8.77 -17.14 -19.81
C ARG A 40 7.83 -15.94 -20.02
N ALA A 41 7.34 -15.34 -18.94
CA ALA A 41 6.51 -14.14 -19.01
C ALA A 41 7.31 -12.97 -19.62
N LEU A 42 8.56 -12.76 -19.18
CA LEU A 42 9.46 -11.75 -19.74
C LEU A 42 9.65 -11.95 -21.26
N PHE A 43 9.95 -13.18 -21.69
CA PHE A 43 10.05 -13.51 -23.11
C PHE A 43 8.78 -13.16 -23.88
N LEU A 44 7.59 -13.47 -23.34
CA LEU A 44 6.31 -13.18 -23.99
C LEU A 44 5.98 -11.68 -24.05
N LEU A 45 6.48 -10.88 -23.10
CA LEU A 45 6.34 -9.42 -23.12
C LEU A 45 7.24 -8.76 -24.18
N GLN A 46 8.39 -9.38 -24.49
CA GLN A 46 9.41 -8.79 -25.37
C GLN A 46 9.41 -9.32 -26.81
N THR A 47 8.91 -10.54 -27.04
CA THR A 47 9.02 -11.19 -28.34
C THR A 47 8.15 -10.52 -29.40
N GLU A 48 8.75 -10.17 -30.53
CA GLU A 48 8.06 -9.66 -31.74
C GLU A 48 7.76 -10.77 -32.76
N ASP A 49 8.11 -12.02 -32.45
CA ASP A 49 7.89 -13.14 -33.35
C ASP A 49 6.41 -13.50 -33.43
N ALA A 50 5.83 -13.30 -34.62
CA ALA A 50 4.41 -13.51 -34.92
C ALA A 50 3.88 -14.90 -34.54
N ARG A 51 4.74 -15.92 -34.45
CA ARG A 51 4.37 -17.27 -34.00
C ARG A 51 3.85 -17.29 -32.57
N TYR A 52 4.23 -16.31 -31.74
CA TYR A 52 3.84 -16.21 -30.34
C TYR A 52 2.67 -15.25 -30.09
N ASN A 53 2.12 -14.56 -31.10
CA ASN A 53 1.04 -13.57 -30.91
C ASN A 53 -0.16 -14.14 -30.14
N ARG A 54 -0.55 -15.40 -30.42
CA ARG A 54 -1.66 -16.07 -29.72
C ARG A 54 -1.36 -16.46 -28.27
N LEU A 55 -0.09 -16.33 -27.85
CA LEU A 55 0.41 -16.69 -26.52
C LEU A 55 0.73 -15.45 -25.68
N GLN A 56 0.77 -14.25 -26.27
CA GLN A 56 1.07 -12.99 -25.59
C GLN A 56 -0.03 -12.58 -24.60
N PHE A 57 0.27 -11.58 -23.77
CA PHE A 57 -0.66 -11.06 -22.78
C PHE A 57 -1.73 -10.18 -23.42
N ASP A 58 -2.98 -10.38 -23.00
CA ASP A 58 -4.05 -9.38 -23.08
C ASP A 58 -4.03 -8.47 -21.83
N ALA A 59 -4.85 -7.41 -21.81
CA ALA A 59 -4.92 -6.47 -20.68
C ALA A 59 -5.20 -7.17 -19.33
N ARG A 60 -6.12 -8.15 -19.34
CA ARG A 60 -6.44 -8.96 -18.15
C ARG A 60 -5.24 -9.79 -17.69
N GLY A 61 -4.49 -10.38 -18.62
CA GLY A 61 -3.29 -11.15 -18.39
C GLY A 61 -2.20 -10.29 -17.77
N LEU A 62 -1.97 -9.08 -18.30
CA LEU A 62 -1.02 -8.12 -17.74
C LEU A 62 -1.35 -7.75 -16.29
N ALA A 63 -2.60 -7.37 -16.01
CA ALA A 63 -3.03 -7.08 -14.64
C ALA A 63 -2.86 -8.30 -13.72
N THR A 64 -3.19 -9.49 -14.22
CA THR A 64 -3.12 -10.74 -13.44
C THR A 64 -1.68 -11.12 -13.10
N ILE A 65 -0.74 -11.06 -14.05
CA ILE A 65 0.64 -11.48 -13.80
C ILE A 65 1.32 -10.59 -12.75
N LEU A 66 1.16 -9.27 -12.87
CA LEU A 66 1.70 -8.31 -11.91
C LEU A 66 1.07 -8.50 -10.52
N TYR A 67 -0.24 -8.65 -10.46
CA TYR A 67 -0.96 -8.93 -9.21
C TYR A 67 -0.48 -10.22 -8.54
N GLN A 68 -0.22 -11.29 -9.29
CA GLN A 68 0.27 -12.55 -8.72
C GLN A 68 1.68 -12.43 -8.16
N PHE A 69 2.60 -11.78 -8.88
CA PHE A 69 3.94 -11.52 -8.36
C PHE A 69 3.90 -10.64 -7.11
N ALA A 70 3.04 -9.61 -7.09
CA ALA A 70 2.82 -8.78 -5.91
C ALA A 70 2.29 -9.58 -4.71
N LYS A 71 1.33 -10.48 -4.92
CA LYS A 71 0.85 -11.39 -3.87
C LYS A 71 1.91 -12.37 -3.36
N LEU A 72 2.86 -12.76 -4.21
CA LEU A 72 3.98 -13.61 -3.85
C LEU A 72 5.14 -12.83 -3.21
N ASN A 73 5.08 -11.49 -3.20
CA ASN A 73 6.22 -10.64 -2.88
C ASN A 73 7.48 -11.03 -3.67
N TYR A 74 7.29 -11.38 -4.95
CA TYR A 74 8.37 -11.78 -5.83
C TYR A 74 9.10 -10.53 -6.34
N VAL A 75 10.43 -10.56 -6.31
CA VAL A 75 11.26 -9.46 -6.79
C VAL A 75 11.22 -9.43 -8.33
N ILE A 76 10.71 -8.34 -8.89
CA ILE A 76 10.61 -8.12 -10.34
C ILE A 76 11.70 -7.15 -10.77
N GLY A 77 12.54 -7.54 -11.73
CA GLY A 77 13.58 -6.68 -12.30
C GLY A 77 13.01 -5.57 -13.19
N SER A 78 13.78 -4.48 -13.34
CA SER A 78 13.40 -3.30 -14.13
C SER A 78 13.04 -3.63 -15.58
N GLU A 79 13.74 -4.58 -16.20
CA GLU A 79 13.49 -5.04 -17.57
C GLU A 79 12.06 -5.58 -17.75
N PHE A 80 11.57 -6.36 -16.78
CA PHE A 80 10.19 -6.85 -16.82
C PHE A 80 9.19 -5.73 -16.66
N ILE A 81 9.47 -4.78 -15.76
CA ILE A 81 8.58 -3.63 -15.52
C ILE A 81 8.49 -2.77 -16.77
N GLU A 82 9.61 -2.48 -17.44
CA GLU A 82 9.64 -1.72 -18.68
C GLU A 82 8.84 -2.42 -19.80
N ALA A 83 9.09 -3.72 -20.03
CA ALA A 83 8.35 -4.49 -21.03
C ALA A 83 6.85 -4.55 -20.72
N TRP A 84 6.50 -4.75 -19.44
CA TRP A 84 5.13 -4.78 -18.97
C TRP A 84 4.43 -3.42 -19.15
N THR A 85 5.07 -2.30 -18.76
CA THR A 85 4.46 -0.97 -18.89
C THR A 85 4.28 -0.57 -20.34
N ASN A 86 5.25 -0.87 -21.22
CA ASN A 86 5.13 -0.60 -22.65
C ASN A 86 3.94 -1.32 -23.27
N GLN A 87 3.78 -2.62 -22.97
CA GLN A 87 2.63 -3.38 -23.47
C GLN A 87 1.31 -2.93 -22.83
N ALA A 88 1.32 -2.59 -21.53
CA ALA A 88 0.13 -2.11 -20.84
C ALA A 88 -0.37 -0.77 -21.37
N ILE A 89 0.52 0.16 -21.75
CA ILE A 89 0.16 1.43 -22.39
C ILE A 89 -0.54 1.16 -23.74
N ASN A 90 -0.02 0.24 -24.55
CA ASN A 90 -0.62 -0.10 -25.85
C ASN A 90 -2.00 -0.76 -25.73
N LEU A 91 -2.26 -1.46 -24.62
CA LEU A 91 -3.53 -2.14 -24.35
C LEU A 91 -4.42 -1.37 -23.37
N MET A 92 -4.10 -0.11 -23.05
CA MET A 92 -4.74 0.62 -21.93
C MET A 92 -6.26 0.69 -22.07
N ASP A 93 -6.76 0.93 -23.28
CA ASP A 93 -8.20 1.03 -23.58
C ASP A 93 -8.95 -0.30 -23.38
N GLU A 94 -8.24 -1.43 -23.31
CA GLU A 94 -8.79 -2.77 -23.06
C GLU A 94 -8.78 -3.16 -21.57
N PHE A 95 -8.15 -2.37 -20.71
CA PHE A 95 -8.18 -2.63 -19.27
C PHE A 95 -9.58 -2.35 -18.70
N SER A 96 -10.05 -3.27 -17.84
CA SER A 96 -11.21 -3.02 -16.98
C SER A 96 -10.83 -2.22 -15.73
N SER A 97 -11.82 -1.69 -15.00
CA SER A 97 -11.62 -1.04 -13.68
C SER A 97 -10.80 -1.91 -12.71
N GLN A 98 -11.14 -3.20 -12.64
CA GLN A 98 -10.41 -4.17 -11.83
C GLN A 98 -8.98 -4.38 -12.32
N GLY A 99 -8.76 -4.41 -13.65
CA GLY A 99 -7.43 -4.54 -14.24
C GLY A 99 -6.53 -3.36 -13.88
N LEU A 100 -7.05 -2.14 -14.00
CA LEU A 100 -6.36 -0.90 -13.62
C LEU A 100 -6.01 -0.91 -12.13
N THR A 101 -6.98 -1.22 -11.28
CA THR A 101 -6.82 -1.24 -9.83
C THR A 101 -5.80 -2.29 -9.40
N ASN A 102 -5.88 -3.51 -9.93
CA ASN A 102 -4.94 -4.59 -9.61
C ASN A 102 -3.51 -4.25 -10.03
N SER A 103 -3.34 -3.57 -11.16
CA SER A 103 -2.04 -3.14 -11.63
C SER A 103 -1.42 -2.12 -10.68
N LEU A 104 -2.18 -1.07 -10.33
CA LEU A 104 -1.73 -0.04 -9.40
C LEU A 104 -1.46 -0.60 -8.00
N TRP A 105 -2.33 -1.48 -7.50
CA TRP A 105 -2.12 -2.21 -6.24
C TRP A 105 -0.86 -3.07 -6.30
N GLY A 106 -0.62 -3.75 -7.42
CA GLY A 106 0.58 -4.56 -7.63
C GLY A 106 1.86 -3.75 -7.55
N PHE A 107 1.91 -2.61 -8.23
CA PHE A 107 3.02 -1.65 -8.12
C PHE A 107 3.24 -1.17 -6.69
N GLY A 108 2.17 -0.70 -6.02
CA GLY A 108 2.26 -0.22 -4.63
C GLY A 108 2.73 -1.31 -3.66
N ARG A 109 2.23 -2.55 -3.82
CA ARG A 109 2.60 -3.69 -2.98
C ARG A 109 4.07 -4.10 -3.16
N LEU A 110 4.55 -4.07 -4.40
CA LEU A 110 5.95 -4.36 -4.74
C LEU A 110 6.88 -3.16 -4.53
N LYS A 111 6.33 -1.97 -4.21
CA LYS A 111 7.08 -0.71 -4.05
C LYS A 111 7.85 -0.33 -5.33
N ILE A 112 7.28 -0.64 -6.48
CA ILE A 112 7.87 -0.35 -7.79
C ILE A 112 7.19 0.90 -8.35
N GLN A 113 8.00 1.91 -8.66
CA GLN A 113 7.51 3.11 -9.34
C GLN A 113 7.28 2.81 -10.84
N PRO A 114 6.04 2.87 -11.33
CA PRO A 114 5.77 2.72 -12.76
C PRO A 114 6.25 3.95 -13.54
N GLN A 115 6.41 3.79 -14.86
CA GLN A 115 6.76 4.89 -15.75
C GLN A 115 5.69 5.99 -15.72
N ALA A 116 6.11 7.26 -15.85
CA ALA A 116 5.19 8.40 -15.85
C ALA A 116 4.13 8.31 -16.98
N SER A 117 4.52 7.83 -18.16
CA SER A 117 3.62 7.58 -19.29
C SER A 117 2.52 6.57 -18.96
N PHE A 118 2.85 5.51 -18.21
CA PHE A 118 1.86 4.54 -17.73
C PHE A 118 0.87 5.20 -16.75
N ILE A 119 1.36 6.02 -15.83
CA ILE A 119 0.49 6.71 -14.86
C ILE A 119 -0.46 7.70 -15.54
N GLU A 120 0.01 8.42 -16.56
CA GLU A 120 -0.83 9.31 -17.36
C GLU A 120 -1.93 8.52 -18.09
N ALA A 121 -1.56 7.45 -18.81
CA ALA A 121 -2.50 6.58 -19.50
C ALA A 121 -3.50 5.92 -18.53
N TRP A 122 -3.01 5.40 -17.39
CA TRP A 122 -3.83 4.83 -16.33
C TRP A 122 -4.82 5.84 -15.76
N THR A 123 -4.37 7.08 -15.52
CA THR A 123 -5.23 8.14 -14.96
C THR A 123 -6.38 8.47 -15.91
N ASN A 124 -6.07 8.64 -17.20
CA ASN A 124 -7.07 8.93 -18.22
C ASN A 124 -8.11 7.80 -18.33
N GLN A 125 -7.65 6.55 -18.40
CA GLN A 125 -8.55 5.41 -18.50
C GLN A 125 -9.35 5.17 -17.21
N ALA A 126 -8.77 5.39 -16.04
CA ALA A 126 -9.49 5.30 -14.77
C ALA A 126 -10.61 6.34 -14.66
N ILE A 127 -10.39 7.56 -15.17
CA ILE A 127 -11.45 8.59 -15.25
C ILE A 127 -12.57 8.13 -16.20
N ASN A 128 -12.22 7.60 -17.38
CA ASN A 128 -13.20 7.12 -18.36
C ASN A 128 -14.07 5.99 -17.81
N LEU A 129 -13.48 5.07 -17.04
CA LEU A 129 -14.17 3.92 -16.46
C LEU A 129 -14.71 4.16 -15.05
N MET A 130 -14.65 5.39 -14.52
CA MET A 130 -14.93 5.66 -13.10
C MET A 130 -16.31 5.17 -12.66
N ASP A 131 -17.34 5.29 -13.50
CA ASP A 131 -18.69 4.80 -13.19
C ASP A 131 -18.77 3.27 -13.01
N GLU A 132 -17.80 2.51 -13.56
CA GLU A 132 -17.68 1.05 -13.44
C GLU A 132 -16.88 0.62 -12.20
N PHE A 133 -16.19 1.54 -11.54
CA PHE A 133 -15.42 1.23 -10.34
C PHE A 133 -16.37 0.85 -9.19
N ASN A 134 -16.09 -0.30 -8.57
CA ASN A 134 -16.74 -0.70 -7.33
C ASN A 134 -15.99 -0.11 -6.11
N SER A 135 -16.50 -0.34 -4.89
CA SER A 135 -15.91 0.20 -3.65
C SER A 135 -14.47 -0.30 -3.39
N GLN A 136 -14.17 -1.54 -3.77
CA GLN A 136 -12.81 -2.08 -3.70
C GLN A 136 -11.88 -1.38 -4.71
N ASP A 137 -12.33 -1.17 -5.95
CA ASP A 137 -11.56 -0.47 -6.98
C ASP A 137 -11.22 0.96 -6.55
N LEU A 138 -12.22 1.68 -6.02
CA LEU A 138 -12.07 3.05 -5.52
C LEU A 138 -11.09 3.14 -4.35
N SER A 139 -11.24 2.27 -3.34
CA SER A 139 -10.40 2.30 -2.14
C SER A 139 -8.96 1.88 -2.42
N ASN A 140 -8.75 0.84 -3.23
CA ASN A 140 -7.42 0.38 -3.62
C ASN A 140 -6.71 1.37 -4.54
N SER A 141 -7.44 2.13 -5.36
CA SER A 141 -6.83 3.16 -6.22
C SER A 141 -6.17 4.27 -5.39
N LEU A 142 -6.88 4.83 -4.40
CA LEU A 142 -6.28 5.84 -3.51
C LEU A 142 -5.16 5.25 -2.64
N TRP A 143 -5.33 4.02 -2.15
CA TRP A 143 -4.30 3.33 -1.39
C TRP A 143 -3.02 3.14 -2.23
N GLY A 144 -3.16 2.68 -3.47
CA GLY A 144 -2.05 2.45 -4.39
C GLY A 144 -1.32 3.74 -4.75
N LEU A 145 -2.06 4.80 -5.10
CA LEU A 145 -1.48 6.13 -5.35
C LEU A 145 -0.73 6.67 -4.13
N GLY A 146 -1.29 6.50 -2.92
CA GLY A 146 -0.65 6.89 -1.68
C GLY A 146 0.66 6.14 -1.41
N TRP A 147 0.67 4.82 -1.60
CA TRP A 147 1.87 3.98 -1.44
C TRP A 147 2.97 4.27 -2.44
N LEU A 148 2.57 4.64 -3.66
CA LEU A 148 3.49 5.05 -4.71
C LEU A 148 3.86 6.53 -4.62
N GLU A 149 3.26 7.29 -3.70
CA GLU A 149 3.46 8.73 -3.56
C GLU A 149 3.17 9.51 -4.86
N ILE A 150 2.19 9.01 -5.64
CA ILE A 150 1.78 9.61 -6.91
C ILE A 150 0.65 10.60 -6.63
N GLN A 151 0.89 11.87 -6.92
CA GLN A 151 -0.12 12.91 -6.79
C GLN A 151 -1.22 12.73 -7.86
N PRO A 152 -2.48 12.45 -7.47
CA PRO A 152 -3.58 12.33 -8.42
C PRO A 152 -3.93 13.68 -9.04
N GLN A 153 -4.37 13.64 -10.30
CA GLN A 153 -4.94 14.80 -10.97
C GLN A 153 -6.26 15.23 -10.29
N ALA A 154 -6.56 16.53 -10.33
CA ALA A 154 -7.77 17.07 -9.73
C ALA A 154 -9.05 16.46 -10.33
N SER A 155 -9.06 16.23 -11.65
CA SER A 155 -10.13 15.55 -12.39
C SER A 155 -10.38 14.13 -11.88
N PHE A 156 -9.32 13.36 -11.59
CA PHE A 156 -9.45 12.04 -10.99
C PHE A 156 -10.06 12.10 -9.60
N ILE A 157 -9.62 13.03 -8.74
CA ILE A 157 -10.18 13.19 -7.39
C ILE A 157 -11.66 13.60 -7.42
N GLU A 158 -12.04 14.47 -8.35
CA GLU A 158 -13.44 14.85 -8.55
C GLU A 158 -14.29 13.65 -8.97
N ALA A 159 -13.86 12.93 -10.01
CA ALA A 159 -14.55 11.73 -10.50
C ALA A 159 -14.65 10.65 -9.40
N TRP A 160 -13.55 10.38 -8.70
CA TRP A 160 -13.50 9.45 -7.57
C TRP A 160 -14.47 9.87 -6.46
N THR A 161 -14.48 11.15 -6.08
CA THR A 161 -15.36 11.65 -5.02
C THR A 161 -16.82 11.48 -5.39
N ASN A 162 -17.19 11.79 -6.63
CA ASN A 162 -18.56 11.63 -7.13
C ASN A 162 -19.01 10.15 -7.11
N GLN A 163 -18.18 9.25 -7.65
CA GLN A 163 -18.52 7.82 -7.67
C GLN A 163 -18.54 7.20 -6.26
N ALA A 164 -17.55 7.52 -5.43
CA ALA A 164 -17.44 6.98 -4.08
C ALA A 164 -18.59 7.45 -3.18
N THR A 165 -19.03 8.71 -3.31
CA THR A 165 -20.20 9.20 -2.58
C THR A 165 -21.50 8.57 -3.07
N LYS A 166 -21.68 8.41 -4.39
CA LYS A 166 -22.82 7.71 -5.00
C LYS A 166 -22.93 6.24 -4.55
N THR A 167 -21.80 5.58 -4.31
CA THR A 167 -21.73 4.16 -3.96
C THR A 167 -21.37 3.88 -2.50
N ILE A 168 -21.38 4.90 -1.62
CA ILE A 168 -20.87 4.81 -0.24
C ILE A 168 -21.50 3.65 0.57
N GLY A 169 -22.78 3.34 0.34
CA GLY A 169 -23.48 2.25 1.01
C GLY A 169 -22.98 0.83 0.65
N LYS A 170 -22.10 0.71 -0.36
CA LYS A 170 -21.48 -0.56 -0.76
C LYS A 170 -20.11 -0.78 -0.12
N PHE A 171 -19.52 0.25 0.50
CA PHE A 171 -18.20 0.14 1.12
C PHE A 171 -18.28 -0.68 2.41
N ASN A 172 -17.40 -1.67 2.55
CA ASN A 172 -17.16 -2.33 3.84
C ASN A 172 -16.17 -1.52 4.71
N HIS A 173 -15.95 -1.95 5.96
CA HIS A 173 -15.07 -1.25 6.91
C HIS A 173 -13.63 -1.10 6.38
N GLN A 174 -13.09 -2.12 5.72
CA GLN A 174 -11.73 -2.12 5.18
C GLN A 174 -11.61 -1.11 4.03
N GLU A 175 -12.60 -1.06 3.14
CA GLU A 175 -12.63 -0.12 2.01
C GLU A 175 -12.78 1.34 2.48
N LEU A 176 -13.57 1.58 3.53
CA LEU A 176 -13.64 2.88 4.19
C LEU A 176 -12.29 3.29 4.81
N ALA A 177 -11.63 2.36 5.51
CA ALA A 177 -10.30 2.57 6.10
C ALA A 177 -9.27 2.92 5.04
N ASN A 178 -9.15 2.07 4.01
CA ASN A 178 -8.20 2.22 2.92
C ASN A 178 -8.40 3.55 2.16
N SER A 179 -9.65 3.96 1.94
CA SER A 179 -9.95 5.24 1.26
C SER A 179 -9.46 6.43 2.08
N ILE A 180 -9.83 6.49 3.36
CA ILE A 180 -9.43 7.59 4.27
C ILE A 180 -7.92 7.59 4.49
N TYR A 181 -7.30 6.42 4.57
CA TYR A 181 -5.85 6.27 4.69
C TYR A 181 -5.12 6.68 3.40
N GLY A 182 -5.66 6.35 2.23
CA GLY A 182 -5.15 6.84 0.94
C GLY A 182 -5.15 8.38 0.89
N ILE A 183 -6.25 9.02 1.29
CA ILE A 183 -6.32 10.50 1.39
C ILE A 183 -5.28 11.02 2.39
N LEU A 184 -5.17 10.42 3.58
CA LEU A 184 -4.17 10.79 4.58
C LEU A 184 -2.76 10.76 4.01
N THR A 185 -2.38 9.64 3.40
CA THR A 185 -1.02 9.38 2.91
C THR A 185 -0.66 10.32 1.76
N LEU A 186 -1.57 10.52 0.80
CA LEU A 186 -1.42 11.52 -0.27
C LEU A 186 -1.28 12.94 0.28
N ASN A 187 -2.01 13.28 1.34
CA ASN A 187 -1.88 14.61 1.94
C ASN A 187 -0.57 14.81 2.70
N VAL A 188 -0.06 13.76 3.38
CA VAL A 188 1.17 13.84 4.16
C VAL A 188 2.40 13.79 3.26
N LEU A 189 2.43 12.87 2.28
CA LEU A 189 3.62 12.58 1.47
C LEU A 189 3.65 13.38 0.17
N CYS A 190 2.49 13.66 -0.44
CA CYS A 190 2.40 14.39 -1.71
C CYS A 190 1.85 15.82 -1.56
N ASN A 191 1.45 16.24 -0.35
CA ASN A 191 0.81 17.55 -0.10
C ASN A 191 -0.44 17.79 -0.97
N SER A 192 -1.23 16.73 -1.24
CA SER A 192 -2.36 16.77 -2.18
C SER A 192 -3.57 17.60 -1.71
N LYS A 193 -3.68 17.91 -0.41
CA LYS A 193 -4.78 18.70 0.20
C LYS A 193 -6.19 18.18 -0.12
N ILE A 194 -6.33 16.87 -0.31
CA ILE A 194 -7.60 16.20 -0.58
C ILE A 194 -8.45 16.23 0.69
N LYS A 195 -9.73 16.63 0.55
CA LYS A 195 -10.69 16.64 1.67
C LYS A 195 -11.33 15.26 1.83
N VAL A 196 -11.52 14.82 3.06
CA VAL A 196 -12.32 13.61 3.32
C VAL A 196 -13.81 13.94 3.13
N PRO A 197 -14.54 13.23 2.25
CA PRO A 197 -15.97 13.50 2.05
C PRO A 197 -16.77 13.22 3.32
N GLN A 198 -17.75 14.08 3.62
CA GLN A 198 -18.56 13.96 4.85
C GLN A 198 -19.30 12.61 4.94
N LEU A 199 -19.72 12.04 3.80
CA LEU A 199 -20.37 10.73 3.76
C LEU A 199 -19.44 9.59 4.21
N PHE A 200 -18.13 9.67 3.96
CA PHE A 200 -17.16 8.72 4.50
C PHE A 200 -17.05 8.83 6.01
N ILE A 201 -17.01 10.06 6.54
CA ILE A 201 -16.99 10.31 8.00
C ILE A 201 -18.25 9.71 8.64
N SER A 202 -19.43 9.97 8.06
CA SER A 202 -20.69 9.39 8.53
C SER A 202 -20.68 7.86 8.48
N ALA A 203 -20.25 7.27 7.35
CA ALA A 203 -20.21 5.82 7.16
C ALA A 203 -19.27 5.12 8.15
N VAL A 204 -18.07 5.66 8.40
CA VAL A 204 -17.14 5.11 9.40
C VAL A 204 -17.78 5.10 10.79
N ASN A 205 -18.43 6.19 11.19
CA ASN A 205 -19.02 6.28 12.52
C ASN A 205 -20.27 5.40 12.70
N GLN A 206 -21.06 5.20 11.63
CA GLN A 206 -22.22 4.30 11.64
C GLN A 206 -21.80 2.83 11.71
N ASN A 207 -20.66 2.47 11.12
CA ASN A 207 -20.16 1.11 11.03
C ASN A 207 -19.03 0.81 12.04
N ILE A 208 -18.88 1.63 13.09
CA ILE A 208 -17.70 1.58 13.99
C ILE A 208 -17.49 0.23 14.64
N GLU A 209 -18.56 -0.52 14.90
CA GLU A 209 -18.47 -1.82 15.55
C GLU A 209 -17.83 -2.88 14.67
N LEU A 210 -17.91 -2.74 13.33
CA LEU A 210 -17.29 -3.65 12.37
C LEU A 210 -15.76 -3.52 12.30
N PHE A 211 -15.19 -2.46 12.88
CA PHE A 211 -13.73 -2.26 12.98
C PHE A 211 -13.13 -3.02 14.17
N ASP A 212 -13.56 -4.25 14.43
CA ASP A 212 -13.07 -5.08 15.55
C ASP A 212 -12.23 -6.28 15.10
N GLU A 213 -12.28 -6.66 13.83
CA GLU A 213 -11.56 -7.82 13.31
C GLU A 213 -10.08 -7.49 13.00
N ASN A 214 -9.81 -6.35 12.35
CA ASN A 214 -8.48 -5.99 11.84
C ASN A 214 -7.82 -4.81 12.59
N ILE A 215 -6.63 -5.02 13.18
CA ILE A 215 -5.87 -3.94 13.86
C ILE A 215 -5.38 -2.86 12.87
N GLU A 216 -5.15 -3.24 11.61
CA GLU A 216 -4.64 -2.33 10.58
C GLU A 216 -5.66 -1.24 10.27
N ASP A 217 -6.91 -1.62 9.97
CA ASP A 217 -8.01 -0.69 9.67
C ASP A 217 -8.23 0.32 10.82
N ILE A 218 -8.18 -0.16 12.07
CA ILE A 218 -8.28 0.69 13.26
C ILE A 218 -7.12 1.70 13.30
N GLY A 219 -5.89 1.23 13.09
CA GLY A 219 -4.71 2.08 13.05
C GLY A 219 -4.81 3.15 11.97
N GLN A 220 -5.19 2.76 10.76
CA GLN A 220 -5.41 3.65 9.62
C GLN A 220 -6.41 4.77 9.95
N ILE A 221 -7.58 4.42 10.48
CA ILE A 221 -8.64 5.37 10.85
C ILE A 221 -8.21 6.28 12.01
N LEU A 222 -7.54 5.73 13.03
CA LEU A 222 -7.04 6.54 14.16
C LEU A 222 -5.96 7.53 13.70
N LYS A 223 -5.00 7.13 12.85
CA LYS A 223 -4.00 8.07 12.28
C LYS A 223 -4.69 9.19 11.52
N ALA A 224 -5.64 8.84 10.66
CA ALA A 224 -6.40 9.82 9.89
C ALA A 224 -7.19 10.77 10.81
N HIS A 225 -7.84 10.24 11.85
CA HIS A 225 -8.56 11.03 12.83
C HIS A 225 -7.69 12.12 13.47
N TYR A 226 -6.50 11.78 13.94
CA TYR A 226 -5.62 12.78 14.54
C TYR A 226 -5.12 13.79 13.51
N TYR A 227 -4.68 13.32 12.34
CA TYR A 227 -4.11 14.17 11.31
C TYR A 227 -5.12 15.22 10.82
N PHE A 228 -6.31 14.77 10.42
CA PHE A 228 -7.39 15.66 9.97
C PHE A 228 -7.96 16.48 11.12
N GLY A 229 -7.95 15.96 12.36
CA GLY A 229 -8.37 16.69 13.55
C GLY A 229 -7.52 17.95 13.79
N LYS A 230 -6.21 17.90 13.50
CA LYS A 230 -5.34 19.09 13.53
C LYS A 230 -5.76 20.16 12.52
N GLN A 231 -6.40 19.75 11.44
CA GLN A 231 -6.92 20.62 10.37
C GLN A 231 -8.40 21.01 10.61
N GLY A 232 -8.97 20.67 11.76
CA GLY A 232 -10.35 20.98 12.12
C GLY A 232 -11.39 19.99 11.60
N VAL A 233 -10.97 18.82 11.07
CA VAL A 233 -11.88 17.80 10.53
C VAL A 233 -11.82 16.53 11.37
N GLY A 234 -12.85 16.30 12.19
CA GLY A 234 -12.96 15.11 13.04
C GLY A 234 -13.51 13.90 12.29
N ILE A 235 -12.68 12.88 12.05
CA ILE A 235 -13.12 11.63 11.39
C ILE A 235 -14.00 10.75 12.30
N LEU A 236 -13.82 10.84 13.62
CA LEU A 236 -14.51 10.00 14.60
C LEU A 236 -15.20 10.89 15.62
N THR A 237 -16.39 10.47 16.07
CA THR A 237 -16.99 11.03 17.29
C THR A 237 -16.11 10.73 18.50
N SER A 238 -16.27 11.50 19.58
CA SER A 238 -15.52 11.27 20.83
C SER A 238 -15.70 9.85 21.37
N GLN A 239 -16.91 9.31 21.29
CA GLN A 239 -17.23 7.94 21.72
C GLN A 239 -16.53 6.89 20.83
N ASN A 240 -16.65 7.03 19.52
CA ASN A 240 -16.07 6.09 18.55
C ASN A 240 -14.54 6.10 18.59
N ARG A 241 -13.95 7.29 18.78
CA ARG A 241 -12.51 7.44 19.00
C ARG A 241 -12.05 6.67 20.24
N GLN A 242 -12.73 6.83 21.38
CA GLN A 242 -12.39 6.12 22.61
C GLN A 242 -12.53 4.60 22.46
N LEU A 243 -13.56 4.14 21.76
CA LEU A 243 -13.76 2.72 21.44
C LEU A 243 -12.58 2.16 20.63
N LEU A 244 -12.22 2.82 19.53
CA LEU A 244 -11.12 2.38 18.67
C LEU A 244 -9.76 2.47 19.38
N GLU A 245 -9.50 3.54 20.15
CA GLU A 245 -8.27 3.66 20.95
C GLU A 245 -8.13 2.49 21.94
N LYS A 246 -9.22 2.10 22.60
CA LYS A 246 -9.25 0.96 23.52
C LYS A 246 -8.96 -0.35 22.77
N LYS A 247 -9.68 -0.61 21.68
CA LYS A 247 -9.50 -1.82 20.83
C LYS A 247 -8.07 -1.90 20.27
N PHE A 248 -7.52 -0.78 19.79
CA PHE A 248 -6.15 -0.70 19.27
C PHE A 248 -5.13 -1.04 20.34
N LYS A 249 -5.23 -0.40 21.51
CA LYS A 249 -4.28 -0.61 22.62
C LYS A 249 -4.25 -2.06 23.12
N THR A 250 -5.39 -2.76 23.11
CA THR A 250 -5.45 -4.17 23.54
C THR A 250 -4.80 -5.14 22.56
N LYS A 251 -4.64 -4.75 21.29
CA LYS A 251 -4.05 -5.60 20.24
C LYS A 251 -2.60 -5.26 19.91
N LEU A 252 -2.03 -4.20 20.51
CA LEU A 252 -0.62 -3.88 20.33
C LEU A 252 0.23 -5.03 20.89
N THR A 253 0.99 -5.68 20.02
CA THR A 253 1.96 -6.70 20.41
C THR A 253 3.10 -6.08 21.23
N PRO A 254 3.74 -6.85 22.12
CA PRO A 254 4.95 -6.41 22.80
C PRO A 254 6.01 -6.01 21.77
N TYR A 255 6.68 -4.89 21.99
CA TYR A 255 7.78 -4.42 21.14
C TYR A 255 8.99 -5.34 21.26
N HIS A 256 9.65 -5.59 20.12
CA HIS A 256 10.94 -6.25 20.08
C HIS A 256 12.05 -5.20 20.03
N THR A 257 12.60 -4.86 21.20
CA THR A 257 13.72 -3.91 21.29
C THR A 257 15.03 -4.58 20.86
N SER A 258 15.71 -4.01 19.87
CA SER A 258 16.96 -4.55 19.35
C SER A 258 18.17 -4.25 20.25
N ASN A 259 19.26 -5.02 20.12
CA ASN A 259 20.52 -4.70 20.83
C ASN A 259 21.07 -3.33 20.42
N LEU A 260 20.91 -2.94 19.15
CA LEU A 260 21.31 -1.62 18.67
C LEU A 260 20.54 -0.53 19.42
N HIS A 261 19.22 -0.68 19.53
CA HIS A 261 18.36 0.22 20.30
C HIS A 261 18.84 0.34 21.74
N LEU A 262 19.08 -0.78 22.43
CA LEU A 262 19.55 -0.76 23.83
C LEU A 262 20.88 -0.01 24.00
N ASN A 263 21.80 -0.17 23.04
CA ASN A 263 23.07 0.54 23.03
C ASN A 263 22.88 2.04 22.84
N VAL A 264 22.06 2.46 21.86
CA VAL A 264 21.74 3.87 21.63
C VAL A 264 21.06 4.46 22.87
N LEU A 265 20.05 3.78 23.42
CA LEU A 265 19.34 4.20 24.63
C LEU A 265 20.26 4.41 25.83
N LYS A 266 21.23 3.51 26.04
CA LYS A 266 22.24 3.62 27.10
C LYS A 266 23.08 4.89 26.94
N VAL A 267 23.50 5.21 25.72
CA VAL A 267 24.27 6.42 25.42
C VAL A 267 23.40 7.66 25.62
N VAL A 268 22.18 7.68 25.07
CA VAL A 268 21.26 8.82 25.20
C VAL A 268 20.96 9.12 26.67
N LYS A 269 20.65 8.11 27.49
CA LYS A 269 20.43 8.29 28.94
C LYS A 269 21.65 8.85 29.66
N LYS A 270 22.86 8.49 29.23
CA LYS A 270 24.10 9.01 29.82
C LYS A 270 24.35 10.47 29.43
N VAL A 271 24.19 10.81 28.14
CA VAL A 271 24.47 12.15 27.60
C VAL A 271 23.39 13.15 27.98
N LEU A 272 22.13 12.73 28.03
CA LEU A 272 20.97 13.56 28.35
C LEU A 272 20.41 13.24 29.74
N ALA A 273 21.28 12.96 30.71
CA ALA A 273 20.87 12.53 32.05
C ALA A 273 19.92 13.51 32.77
N GLN A 274 19.95 14.80 32.43
CA GLN A 274 19.01 15.79 32.99
C GLN A 274 17.60 15.79 32.34
N HIS A 275 17.37 15.00 31.30
CA HIS A 275 16.10 14.96 30.56
C HIS A 275 15.33 13.67 30.83
N THR A 276 14.00 13.72 30.69
CA THR A 276 13.16 12.53 30.76
C THR A 276 13.26 11.74 29.46
N VAL A 277 14.07 10.67 29.47
CA VAL A 277 14.24 9.76 28.34
C VAL A 277 13.34 8.52 28.51
N LYS A 278 12.40 8.33 27.58
CA LYS A 278 11.54 7.14 27.49
C LYS A 278 11.96 6.27 26.32
N SER A 279 11.91 4.96 26.51
CA SER A 279 12.10 3.97 25.46
C SER A 279 10.75 3.47 24.98
N GLU A 280 10.64 3.09 23.71
CA GLU A 280 9.45 2.45 23.11
C GLU A 280 8.18 3.26 23.41
N HIS A 281 8.27 4.57 23.20
CA HIS A 281 7.26 5.50 23.64
C HIS A 281 6.11 5.59 22.64
N TYR A 282 4.92 5.18 23.06
CA TYR A 282 3.73 5.29 22.23
C TYR A 282 3.29 6.75 22.06
N ILE A 283 3.25 7.22 20.81
CA ILE A 283 2.72 8.54 20.43
C ILE A 283 1.34 8.35 19.81
N LYS A 284 0.33 8.76 20.58
CA LYS A 284 -1.09 8.60 20.26
C LYS A 284 -1.44 9.20 18.88
N GLN A 285 -0.92 10.37 18.57
CA GLN A 285 -1.24 11.14 17.37
C GLN A 285 -0.83 10.45 16.06
N ILE A 286 0.22 9.63 16.11
CA ILE A 286 0.70 8.86 14.95
C ILE A 286 0.38 7.37 15.08
N THR A 287 -0.35 7.00 16.14
CA THR A 287 -0.75 5.63 16.51
C THR A 287 0.40 4.62 16.43
N SER A 288 1.60 5.04 16.83
CA SER A 288 2.82 4.25 16.71
C SER A 288 3.75 4.55 17.87
N SER A 289 4.58 3.56 18.21
CA SER A 289 5.66 3.74 19.16
C SER A 289 6.89 4.27 18.45
N VAL A 290 7.63 5.12 19.15
CA VAL A 290 8.94 5.58 18.72
C VAL A 290 10.01 5.01 19.63
N ASP A 291 11.20 4.80 19.08
CA ASP A 291 12.23 4.04 19.78
C ASP A 291 12.70 4.74 21.05
N ILE A 292 13.04 6.02 20.96
CA ILE A 292 13.48 6.83 22.09
C ILE A 292 12.83 8.21 22.02
N PHE A 293 12.21 8.63 23.13
CA PHE A 293 11.56 9.93 23.26
C PHE A 293 12.18 10.75 24.40
N ILE A 294 12.57 11.99 24.10
CA ILE A 294 13.13 12.98 25.02
C ILE A 294 12.07 14.07 25.23
N LYS A 295 11.41 14.02 26.40
CA LYS A 295 10.17 14.77 26.65
C LYS A 295 10.34 16.28 26.53
N GLU A 296 11.34 16.85 27.17
CA GLU A 296 11.50 18.31 27.31
C GLU A 296 11.89 18.98 25.99
N LYS A 297 12.47 18.22 25.05
CA LYS A 297 12.87 18.72 23.73
C LYS A 297 11.87 18.35 22.62
N ASN A 298 10.81 17.63 22.96
CA ASN A 298 9.91 17.00 22.00
C ASN A 298 10.68 16.23 20.89
N THR A 299 11.79 15.58 21.26
CA THR A 299 12.69 14.92 20.32
C THR A 299 12.46 13.43 20.35
N VAL A 300 12.36 12.84 19.17
CA VAL A 300 12.32 11.42 18.91
C VAL A 300 13.67 11.03 18.31
N ILE A 301 14.19 9.87 18.68
CA ILE A 301 15.31 9.23 17.99
C ILE A 301 14.79 7.88 17.53
N GLN A 302 14.74 7.66 16.21
CA GLN A 302 14.45 6.36 15.61
C GLN A 302 15.76 5.61 15.37
N VAL A 303 15.79 4.34 15.77
CA VAL A 303 16.93 3.43 15.64
C VAL A 303 16.66 2.48 14.48
N ASP A 304 16.84 3.01 13.27
CA ASP A 304 16.48 2.32 12.04
C ASP A 304 17.43 1.14 11.72
N GLY A 305 16.93 -0.09 11.86
CA GLY A 305 17.55 -1.30 11.29
C GLY A 305 17.18 -1.53 9.81
N PRO A 306 17.70 -2.60 9.17
CA PRO A 306 17.52 -2.86 7.72
C PRO A 306 16.06 -2.85 7.23
N TYR A 307 15.10 -3.25 8.06
CA TYR A 307 13.67 -3.25 7.72
C TYR A 307 13.08 -1.85 7.49
N HIS A 308 13.76 -0.79 7.95
CA HIS A 308 13.31 0.60 7.79
C HIS A 308 13.71 1.18 6.44
N PHE A 309 14.51 0.47 5.65
CA PHE A 309 14.96 0.89 4.33
C PHE A 309 14.30 0.05 3.24
N ASP A 310 14.15 0.63 2.06
CA ASP A 310 13.81 -0.09 0.83
C ASP A 310 15.06 -0.63 0.14
N ASP A 311 14.87 -1.32 -0.99
CA ASP A 311 15.96 -1.96 -1.73
C ASP A 311 16.97 -0.95 -2.32
N ASN A 312 16.61 0.34 -2.38
CA ASN A 312 17.48 1.44 -2.80
C ASN A 312 18.17 2.12 -1.60
N ASN A 313 18.07 1.54 -0.41
CA ASN A 313 18.61 2.09 0.84
C ASN A 313 18.01 3.45 1.23
N ALA A 314 16.83 3.80 0.73
CA ALA A 314 16.03 4.94 1.18
C ALA A 314 15.06 4.50 2.28
N LEU A 315 14.58 5.42 3.13
CA LEU A 315 13.59 5.10 4.16
C LEU A 315 12.34 4.51 3.50
N ASN A 316 11.78 3.42 4.04
CA ASN A 316 10.57 2.81 3.51
C ASN A 316 9.33 3.70 3.74
N PHE A 317 8.23 3.36 3.07
CA PHE A 317 6.96 4.09 3.16
C PHE A 317 6.47 4.35 4.60
N SER A 318 6.44 3.31 5.46
CA SER A 318 5.95 3.44 6.84
C SER A 318 6.84 4.38 7.66
N THR A 319 8.16 4.27 7.50
CA THR A 319 9.13 5.13 8.17
C THR A 319 8.99 6.58 7.71
N ARG A 320 8.90 6.82 6.40
CA ARG A 320 8.68 8.17 5.84
C ARG A 320 7.37 8.78 6.36
N LEU A 321 6.27 8.05 6.27
CA LEU A 321 4.96 8.50 6.73
C LEU A 321 4.95 8.86 8.22
N ASN A 322 5.50 8.00 9.08
CA ASN A 322 5.55 8.26 10.51
C ASN A 322 6.46 9.45 10.83
N THR A 323 7.60 9.61 10.14
CA THR A 323 8.50 10.76 10.28
C THR A 323 7.80 12.08 9.93
N GLU A 324 7.10 12.13 8.79
CA GLU A 324 6.38 13.34 8.39
C GLU A 324 5.19 13.64 9.31
N LEU A 325 4.48 12.62 9.79
CA LEU A 325 3.46 12.79 10.81
C LEU A 325 4.04 13.36 12.11
N LEU A 326 5.17 12.83 12.61
CA LEU A 326 5.85 13.34 13.81
C LEU A 326 6.24 14.82 13.66
N LYS A 327 6.89 15.17 12.55
CA LYS A 327 7.23 16.56 12.22
C LYS A 327 5.98 17.43 12.20
N SER A 328 4.87 16.93 11.64
CA SER A 328 3.60 17.66 11.63
C SER A 328 3.07 17.94 13.05
N TYR A 329 3.40 17.13 14.06
CA TYR A 329 3.06 17.40 15.47
C TYR A 329 4.15 18.16 16.24
N GLY A 330 5.14 18.71 15.54
CA GLY A 330 6.22 19.50 16.13
C GLY A 330 7.29 18.68 16.83
N TYR A 331 7.34 17.36 16.58
CA TYR A 331 8.45 16.55 17.05
C TYR A 331 9.68 16.79 16.17
N ILE A 332 10.84 16.82 16.82
CA ILE A 332 12.14 16.73 16.13
C ILE A 332 12.44 15.24 16.01
N VAL A 333 12.65 14.72 14.80
CA VAL A 333 12.90 13.30 14.54
C VAL A 333 14.32 13.09 14.04
#